data_AF-A0A6J7IC40-F1
#
_entry.id   AF-A0A6J7IC40-F1
#
_cell.length_a   1.000
_cell.length_b   1.000
_cell.length_c   1.000
_cell.angle_alpha   90.00
_cell.angle_beta   90.00
_cell.angle_gamma   90.00
#
_symmetry.space_group_name_H-M   'P 1'
#
loop_
_entity.id
_entity.type
_entity.pdbx_description
1 polymer ?
#
loop_
_entity_poly.entity_id
_entity_poly.type
_entity_poly.pdbx_seq_one_letter_code
_entity_poly.pdbx_strand_id
1 'polypeptide(L)'
;MSDTSKIAKNLQAFQMAINAHDRENPTHNAYGIGLAAFDMDRLGLDEGETILPGITIHCDAGVSGNFRVLCDGDHDEDLEEVEEAEVVEAVSVRSGGRGQDDGLDSIPPPSEW
;
A
#
# COMPACT_ATOMS: atom_id res chain seq x y z
N MET A 1 -19.15 4.55 11.62
CA MET A 1 -18.03 4.27 12.54
C MET A 1 -17.03 3.47 11.73
N SER A 2 -16.10 4.17 11.06
CA SER A 2 -15.04 3.55 10.25
C SER A 2 -14.23 2.62 11.14
N ASP A 3 -13.98 1.38 10.71
CA ASP A 3 -13.20 0.38 11.46
C ASP A 3 -11.80 0.95 11.79
N THR A 4 -11.64 1.50 12.98
CA THR A 4 -10.43 2.17 13.48
C THR A 4 -9.17 1.32 13.39
N SER A 5 -9.31 -0.01 13.36
CA SER A 5 -8.22 -0.97 13.17
C SER A 5 -7.57 -0.91 11.77
N LYS A 6 -8.37 -0.68 10.70
CA LYS A 6 -7.84 -0.57 9.32
C LYS A 6 -7.10 0.75 9.11
N ILE A 7 -7.56 1.80 9.78
CA ILE A 7 -6.95 3.13 9.77
C ILE A 7 -5.57 3.08 10.44
N ALA A 8 -5.41 2.35 11.55
CA ALA A 8 -4.14 2.33 12.30
C ALA A 8 -2.92 1.89 11.49
N LYS A 9 -3.07 0.86 10.63
CA LYS A 9 -1.95 0.38 9.79
C LYS A 9 -1.59 1.37 8.69
N ASN A 10 -2.60 1.99 8.07
CA ASN A 10 -2.36 2.99 7.04
C ASN A 10 -1.75 4.26 7.63
N LEU A 11 -2.21 4.70 8.82
CA LEU A 11 -1.59 5.80 9.56
C LEU A 11 -0.12 5.54 9.87
N GLN A 12 0.21 4.31 10.30
CA GLN A 12 1.59 3.92 10.55
C GLN A 12 2.42 3.99 9.26
N ALA A 13 1.90 3.46 8.15
CA ALA A 13 2.56 3.51 6.85
C ALA A 13 2.81 4.95 6.38
N PHE A 14 1.80 5.82 6.48
CA PHE A 14 1.93 7.25 6.15
C PHE A 14 3.01 7.92 7.01
N GLN A 15 3.00 7.69 8.32
CA GLN A 15 3.99 8.26 9.23
C GLN A 15 5.42 7.79 8.91
N MET A 16 5.59 6.50 8.59
CA MET A 16 6.89 5.93 8.22
C MET A 16 7.41 6.57 6.93
N ALA A 17 6.56 6.69 5.91
CA ALA A 17 6.93 7.31 4.64
C ALA A 17 7.29 8.79 4.79
N ILE A 18 6.52 9.56 5.55
CA ILE A 18 6.84 10.98 5.84
C ILE A 18 8.18 11.08 6.57
N ASN A 19 8.41 10.25 7.59
CA ASN A 19 9.68 10.27 8.32
C ASN A 19 10.87 9.89 7.43
N ALA A 20 10.68 8.96 6.48
CA ALA A 20 11.70 8.60 5.52
C ALA A 20 11.98 9.74 4.54
N HIS A 21 10.92 10.33 3.99
CA HIS A 21 10.99 11.51 3.12
C HIS A 21 11.75 12.65 3.80
N ASP A 22 11.35 13.07 5.00
CA ASP A 22 11.93 14.23 5.69
C ASP A 22 13.39 13.99 6.09
N ARG A 23 13.74 12.73 6.40
CA ARG A 23 15.13 12.32 6.67
C ARG A 23 16.02 12.46 5.42
N GLU A 24 15.48 12.17 4.25
CA GLU A 24 16.21 12.17 2.98
C GLU A 24 16.18 13.54 2.29
N ASN A 25 15.17 14.36 2.57
CA ASN A 25 14.94 15.67 1.95
C ASN A 25 14.91 16.79 2.99
N PRO A 26 16.03 17.11 3.68
CA PRO A 26 16.04 18.08 4.77
C PRO A 26 15.76 19.53 4.36
N THR A 27 15.63 19.81 3.05
CA THR A 27 15.41 21.16 2.50
C THR A 27 13.94 21.45 2.18
N HIS A 28 13.08 20.44 2.17
CA HIS A 28 11.67 20.53 1.81
C HIS A 28 10.84 19.69 2.78
N ASN A 29 9.54 19.96 2.89
CA ASN A 29 8.66 19.30 3.84
C ASN A 29 7.51 18.59 3.13
N ALA A 30 7.17 17.40 3.61
CA ALA A 30 5.91 16.76 3.23
C ALA A 30 4.73 17.61 3.73
N TYR A 31 3.76 17.87 2.85
CA TYR A 31 2.50 18.55 3.18
C TYR A 31 1.27 17.65 3.01
N GLY A 32 1.41 16.51 2.32
CA GLY A 32 0.23 15.70 2.00
C GLY A 32 0.54 14.27 1.58
N ILE A 33 -0.53 13.48 1.51
CA ILE A 33 -0.53 12.12 0.97
C ILE A 33 -1.44 12.09 -0.26
N GLY A 34 -0.86 11.74 -1.40
CA GLY A 34 -1.56 11.48 -2.65
C GLY A 34 -2.11 10.05 -2.66
N LEU A 35 -3.40 9.91 -2.98
CA LEU A 35 -4.09 8.64 -3.15
C LEU A 35 -4.91 8.66 -4.44
N ALA A 36 -5.05 7.49 -5.08
CA ALA A 36 -6.03 7.31 -6.13
C ALA A 36 -7.45 7.48 -5.56
N ALA A 37 -8.36 8.06 -6.35
CA ALA A 37 -9.76 8.27 -5.95
C ALA A 37 -10.43 7.00 -5.40
N PHE A 38 -10.12 5.85 -6.00
CA PHE A 38 -10.63 4.55 -5.55
C PHE A 38 -10.15 4.17 -4.13
N ASP A 39 -8.91 4.50 -3.78
CA ASP A 39 -8.39 4.21 -2.44
C ASP A 39 -8.94 5.15 -1.39
N MET A 40 -9.17 6.42 -1.74
CA MET A 40 -9.87 7.37 -0.86
C MET A 40 -11.25 6.84 -0.48
N ASP A 41 -12.05 6.41 -1.47
CA ASP A 41 -13.37 5.81 -1.24
C ASP A 41 -13.29 4.53 -0.41
N ARG A 42 -12.32 3.65 -0.71
CA ARG A 42 -12.13 2.36 -0.02
C ARG A 42 -11.70 2.56 1.43
N LEU A 43 -10.89 3.57 1.71
CA LEU A 43 -10.38 3.90 3.04
C LEU A 43 -11.34 4.81 3.82
N GLY A 44 -12.31 5.43 3.13
CA GLY A 44 -13.24 6.38 3.70
C GLY A 44 -12.55 7.67 4.12
N LEU A 45 -11.65 8.18 3.27
CA LEU A 45 -10.92 9.43 3.44
C LEU A 45 -11.43 10.48 2.45
N ASP A 46 -11.53 11.72 2.89
CA ASP A 46 -11.99 12.84 2.05
C ASP A 46 -10.84 13.73 1.55
N GLU A 47 -11.03 14.38 0.39
CA GLU A 47 -10.10 15.39 -0.12
C GLU A 47 -9.92 16.52 0.92
N GLY A 48 -8.66 16.86 1.23
CA GLY A 48 -8.32 17.87 2.22
C GLY A 48 -8.48 17.43 3.68
N GLU A 49 -8.86 16.17 3.94
CA GLU A 49 -8.90 15.64 5.31
C GLU A 49 -7.50 15.64 5.93
N THR A 50 -7.39 16.16 7.14
CA THR A 50 -6.13 16.16 7.90
C THR A 50 -5.99 14.85 8.65
N ILE A 51 -5.03 14.02 8.22
CA ILE A 51 -4.87 12.65 8.73
C ILE A 51 -3.75 12.52 9.76
N LEU A 52 -2.74 13.38 9.66
CA LEU A 52 -1.63 13.58 10.60
C LEU A 52 -1.40 15.09 10.79
N PRO A 53 -0.73 15.55 11.87
CA PRO A 53 -0.48 16.97 12.08
C PRO A 53 0.23 17.62 10.88
N GLY A 54 -0.45 18.53 10.19
CA GLY A 54 0.09 19.25 9.03
C GLY A 54 0.04 18.48 7.70
N ILE A 55 -0.57 17.30 7.65
CA ILE A 55 -0.63 16.44 6.46
C ILE A 55 -2.08 16.24 6.02
N THR A 56 -2.37 16.61 4.77
CA THR A 56 -3.71 16.47 4.15
C THR A 56 -3.77 15.38 3.08
N ILE A 57 -4.94 14.77 2.92
CA ILE A 57 -5.22 13.81 1.84
C ILE A 57 -5.51 14.55 0.54
N HIS A 58 -4.93 14.05 -0.55
CA HIS A 58 -5.12 14.57 -1.91
C HIS A 58 -5.44 13.45 -2.90
N CYS A 59 -6.46 13.66 -3.71
CA CYS A 59 -6.78 12.85 -4.85
C CYS A 59 -5.74 13.11 -5.93
N ASP A 60 -4.99 12.06 -6.28
CA ASP A 60 -3.96 12.12 -7.28
C ASP A 60 -4.31 11.22 -8.49
N ALA A 61 -3.55 11.38 -9.58
CA ALA A 61 -3.74 10.58 -10.81
C ALA A 61 -2.99 9.22 -10.76
N GLY A 62 -2.74 8.70 -9.56
CA GLY A 62 -1.90 7.53 -9.32
C GLY A 62 -2.63 6.22 -9.51
N VAL A 63 -1.89 5.12 -9.33
CA VAL A 63 -2.44 3.76 -9.36
C VAL A 63 -2.95 3.38 -7.97
N SER A 64 -4.05 2.63 -7.93
CA SER A 64 -4.60 2.19 -6.66
C SER A 64 -3.72 1.15 -5.95
N GLY A 65 -3.82 1.09 -4.63
CA GLY A 65 -3.01 0.24 -3.76
C GLY A 65 -1.65 0.84 -3.37
N ASN A 66 -1.34 2.05 -3.84
CA ASN A 66 -0.14 2.80 -3.45
C ASN A 66 -0.52 4.21 -2.97
N PHE A 67 0.42 4.90 -2.32
CA PHE A 67 0.29 6.30 -1.95
C PHE A 67 1.58 7.06 -2.24
N ARG A 68 1.47 8.38 -2.42
CA ARG A 68 2.61 9.26 -2.68
C ARG A 68 2.76 10.28 -1.57
N VAL A 69 4.00 10.56 -1.17
CA VAL A 69 4.29 11.69 -0.29
C VAL A 69 4.37 12.94 -1.16
N LEU A 70 3.51 13.92 -0.87
CA LEU A 70 3.52 15.21 -1.55
C LEU A 70 4.34 16.19 -0.71
N CYS A 71 5.32 16.85 -1.33
CA CYS A 71 6.20 17.80 -0.69
C CYS A 71 6.34 19.09 -1.49
N ASP A 72 6.79 20.15 -0.83
CA ASP A 72 6.99 21.49 -1.42
C ASP A 72 8.33 21.65 -2.16
N GLY A 73 9.06 20.56 -2.37
CA GLY A 73 10.30 20.54 -3.14
C GLY A 73 10.07 20.39 -4.65
N ASP A 74 10.90 21.06 -5.44
CA ASP A 74 11.06 20.74 -6.87
C ASP A 74 11.79 19.39 -6.96
N HIS A 75 11.02 18.31 -7.02
CA HIS A 75 11.52 17.00 -7.44
C HIS A 75 11.39 16.95 -8.96
N ASP A 76 12.52 17.00 -9.67
CA ASP A 76 12.54 16.73 -11.11
C ASP A 76 11.83 15.39 -11.34
N GLU A 77 10.77 15.38 -12.16
CA GLU A 77 9.91 14.21 -12.44
C GLU A 77 10.69 13.00 -13.02
N ASP A 78 11.96 13.20 -13.39
CA ASP A 78 12.89 12.20 -13.91
C ASP A 78 13.70 11.45 -12.83
N LEU A 79 13.71 11.93 -11.59
CA LEU A 79 14.44 11.28 -10.49
C LEU A 79 13.52 10.40 -9.66
N GLU A 80 13.45 9.16 -10.14
CA GLU A 80 13.27 7.95 -9.35
C GLU A 80 11.84 7.70 -8.83
N GLU A 81 11.07 6.96 -9.64
CA GLU A 81 10.25 5.87 -9.14
C GLU A 81 11.16 4.86 -8.41
N VAL A 82 11.66 5.20 -7.22
CA VAL A 82 12.21 4.17 -6.32
C VAL A 82 11.01 3.38 -5.85
N GLU A 83 10.65 2.36 -6.62
CA GLU A 83 9.87 1.25 -6.10
C GLU A 83 10.62 0.69 -4.89
N GLU A 84 10.22 1.10 -3.68
CA GLU A 84 10.46 0.28 -2.50
C GLU A 84 9.56 -0.96 -2.63
N ALA A 85 10.02 -1.91 -3.43
CA ALA A 85 9.56 -3.28 -3.40
C ALA A 85 9.92 -3.86 -2.03
N GLU A 86 9.07 -3.61 -1.02
CA GLU A 86 8.92 -4.57 0.07
C GLU A 86 8.40 -5.85 -0.58
N VAL A 87 9.33 -6.73 -0.95
CA VAL A 87 9.08 -8.11 -1.36
C VAL A 87 8.42 -8.78 -0.16
N VAL A 88 7.09 -8.74 -0.12
CA VAL A 88 6.31 -9.49 0.86
C VAL A 88 6.52 -10.96 0.54
N GLU A 89 7.46 -11.61 1.23
CA GLU A 89 7.71 -13.04 1.10
C GLU A 89 6.42 -13.76 1.50
N ALA A 90 5.67 -14.24 0.51
CA ALA A 90 4.46 -15.02 0.74
C ALA A 90 4.85 -16.33 1.43
N VAL A 91 4.70 -16.38 2.76
CA VAL A 91 4.83 -17.60 3.54
C VAL A 91 3.76 -18.58 3.05
N SER A 92 4.18 -19.51 2.19
CA SER A 92 3.38 -20.66 1.80
C SER A 92 3.32 -21.60 3.00
N VAL A 93 2.29 -21.47 3.83
CA VAL A 93 2.05 -22.42 4.92
C VAL A 93 1.67 -23.76 4.30
N ARG A 94 2.68 -24.61 4.11
CA ARG A 94 2.48 -26.01 3.74
C ARG A 94 1.93 -26.73 4.97
N SER A 95 0.61 -26.70 5.12
CA SER A 95 -0.09 -27.55 6.08
C SER A 95 0.13 -29.01 5.69
N GLY A 96 0.58 -29.81 6.65
CA GLY A 96 0.32 -31.25 6.64
C GLY A 96 1.53 -32.14 6.39
N GLY A 97 2.35 -32.33 7.42
CA GLY A 97 2.99 -33.62 7.64
C GLY A 97 1.99 -34.55 8.33
N ARG A 98 1.44 -35.53 7.60
CA ARG A 98 0.98 -36.82 8.12
C ARG A 98 0.76 -37.76 6.95
N GLY A 99 1.45 -38.90 6.96
CA GLY A 99 1.18 -39.96 6.01
C GLY A 99 -0.23 -40.49 6.21
N GLN A 100 -0.99 -40.55 5.12
CA GLN A 100 -2.01 -41.55 4.86
C GLN A 100 -2.31 -41.51 3.35
N ASP A 101 -2.39 -42.70 2.81
CA ASP A 101 -2.76 -43.14 1.48
C ASP A 101 -4.21 -42.80 1.11
N ASP A 102 -4.46 -41.65 0.47
CA ASP A 102 -5.81 -41.30 0.01
C ASP A 102 -5.81 -41.13 -1.52
N GLY A 103 -6.26 -42.19 -2.21
CA GLY A 103 -6.19 -42.36 -3.68
C GLY A 103 -6.96 -41.32 -4.51
N LEU A 104 -6.29 -40.23 -4.86
CA LEU A 104 -6.73 -39.25 -5.86
C LEU A 104 -5.85 -39.36 -7.12
N ASP A 105 -5.94 -40.50 -7.80
CA ASP A 105 -5.38 -40.68 -9.14
C ASP A 105 -6.52 -41.04 -10.11
N SER A 106 -7.31 -40.03 -10.47
CA SER A 106 -8.22 -40.04 -11.63
C SER A 106 -8.89 -38.67 -11.79
N ILE A 107 -8.15 -37.69 -12.30
CA ILE A 107 -8.79 -36.59 -13.04
C ILE A 107 -8.59 -36.93 -14.51
N PRO A 108 -9.63 -37.36 -15.26
CA PRO A 108 -9.47 -37.67 -16.67
C PRO A 108 -9.19 -36.39 -17.47
N PRO A 109 -8.36 -36.48 -18.53
CA PRO A 109 -7.97 -35.32 -19.32
C PRO A 109 -9.18 -34.70 -20.05
N PRO A 110 -9.08 -33.40 -20.39
CA PRO A 110 -10.20 -32.58 -20.87
C PRO A 110 -10.79 -32.96 -22.24
N SER A 111 -10.39 -34.09 -22.82
CA SER A 111 -10.99 -34.64 -24.05
C SER A 111 -12.22 -35.51 -23.80
N GLU A 112 -12.59 -35.78 -22.54
CA GLU A 112 -13.74 -36.62 -22.16
C GLU A 112 -14.72 -35.91 -21.21
N TRP A 113 -14.91 -34.60 -21.37
CA TRP A 113 -16.01 -33.84 -20.75
C TRP A 113 -17.14 -33.61 -21.75
#